data_AF-A0A918T355-F1
#
_entry.id   AF-A0A918T355-F1
#
_cell.length_a   1.000
_cell.length_b   1.000
_cell.length_c   1.000
_cell.angle_alpha   90.00
_cell.angle_beta   90.00
_cell.angle_gamma   90.00
#
_symmetry.space_group_name_H-M   'P 1'
#
loop_
_entity.id
_entity.type
_entity.pdbx_description
1 polymer ?
#
loop_
_entity_poly.entity_id
_entity_poly.type
_entity_poly.pdbx_seq_one_letter_code
_entity_poly.pdbx_strand_id
1 'polypeptide(L)'
;MQAQVRGTADYLARMDADADGRVSLPEYQAWLGYAFERMDRDGDGVLSAGELPGGRGEPVRLDAHRQALAEAFARQDRDRSGFLDARELAAPPR
;
A
#
# COMPACT_ATOMS: atom_id res chain seq x y z
N MET A 1 14.10 18.21 -18.78
CA MET A 1 13.06 18.21 -17.73
C MET A 1 12.38 16.84 -17.74
N GLN A 2 12.29 16.21 -16.57
CA GLN A 2 11.34 15.13 -16.20
C GLN A 2 11.50 13.74 -16.86
N ALA A 3 12.55 13.01 -16.47
CA ALA A 3 12.76 11.59 -16.80
C ALA A 3 12.09 10.62 -15.80
N GLN A 4 10.85 10.90 -15.37
CA GLN A 4 10.24 10.18 -14.22
C GLN A 4 8.77 9.77 -14.39
N VAL A 5 8.19 9.83 -15.59
CA VAL A 5 6.73 9.65 -15.76
C VAL A 5 6.32 8.22 -16.19
N ARG A 6 7.24 7.35 -16.62
CA ARG A 6 6.86 5.99 -17.07
C ARG A 6 6.69 4.97 -15.94
N GLY A 7 7.43 5.09 -14.84
CA GLY A 7 7.36 4.13 -13.74
C GLY A 7 6.15 4.35 -12.84
N THR A 8 5.89 5.61 -12.49
CA THR A 8 4.82 5.97 -11.54
C THR A 8 3.43 5.81 -12.14
N ALA A 9 3.25 6.10 -13.44
CA ALA A 9 1.96 5.91 -14.10
C ALA A 9 1.61 4.42 -14.27
N ASP A 10 2.58 3.56 -14.60
CA ASP A 10 2.35 2.10 -14.66
C ASP A 10 2.04 1.52 -13.28
N TYR A 11 2.72 2.04 -12.25
CA TYR A 11 2.50 1.62 -10.87
C TYR A 11 1.14 2.10 -10.33
N LEU A 12 0.75 3.33 -10.63
CA LEU A 12 -0.58 3.85 -10.33
C LEU A 12 -1.65 3.04 -11.04
N ALA A 13 -1.51 2.78 -12.34
CA ALA A 13 -2.48 2.00 -13.12
C ALA A 13 -2.66 0.54 -12.64
N ARG A 14 -1.73 0.02 -11.83
CA ARG A 14 -1.87 -1.30 -11.18
C ARG A 14 -2.60 -1.23 -9.84
N MET A 15 -2.65 -0.06 -9.22
CA MET A 15 -3.32 0.20 -7.94
C MET A 15 -4.73 0.76 -8.13
N ASP A 16 -4.87 1.65 -9.11
CA ASP A 16 -6.10 2.29 -9.54
C ASP A 16 -7.00 1.23 -10.21
N ALA A 17 -7.90 0.65 -9.42
CA ALA A 17 -8.75 -0.45 -9.84
C ALA A 17 -9.98 0.04 -10.59
N ASP A 18 -10.45 1.25 -10.28
CA ASP A 18 -11.57 1.89 -10.96
C ASP A 18 -11.16 2.77 -12.17
N ALA A 19 -9.85 2.92 -12.39
CA ALA A 19 -9.23 3.67 -13.47
C ALA A 19 -9.59 5.17 -13.46
N ASP A 20 -9.80 5.76 -12.27
CA ASP A 20 -10.16 7.16 -12.10
C ASP A 20 -8.94 8.12 -12.09
N GLY A 21 -7.73 7.56 -12.19
CA GLY A 21 -6.46 8.29 -12.28
C GLY A 21 -5.85 8.64 -10.92
N ARG A 22 -6.40 8.12 -9.83
CA ARG A 22 -5.93 8.30 -8.45
C ARG A 22 -6.09 6.99 -7.68
N VAL A 23 -5.57 6.92 -6.46
CA VAL A 23 -5.67 5.74 -5.61
C VAL A 23 -6.37 6.12 -4.32
N SER A 24 -7.49 5.47 -4.04
CA SER A 24 -8.23 5.62 -2.80
C SER A 24 -7.62 4.80 -1.66
N LEU A 25 -7.97 5.12 -0.41
CA LEU A 25 -7.49 4.35 0.75
C LEU A 25 -7.82 2.83 0.65
N PRO A 26 -9.03 2.40 0.25
CA PRO A 26 -9.33 0.99 0.05
C PRO A 26 -8.45 0.33 -1.02
N GLU A 27 -8.18 1.00 -2.13
CA GLU A 27 -7.31 0.48 -3.20
C GLU A 27 -5.85 0.37 -2.74
N TYR A 28 -5.37 1.38 -2.02
CA TYR A 28 -4.05 1.37 -1.41
C TYR A 28 -3.89 0.20 -0.41
N GLN A 29 -4.91 -0.01 0.44
CA GLN A 29 -4.95 -1.13 1.38
C GLN A 29 -5.06 -2.48 0.68
N ALA A 30 -5.84 -2.60 -0.39
CA ALA A 30 -5.96 -3.83 -1.15
C ALA A 30 -4.64 -4.20 -1.84
N TRP A 31 -3.98 -3.21 -2.45
CA TRP A 31 -2.73 -3.44 -3.18
C TRP A 31 -1.57 -3.81 -2.25
N LEU A 32 -1.39 -3.10 -1.13
CA LEU A 32 -0.37 -3.43 -0.13
C LEU A 32 -0.76 -4.62 0.75
N GLY A 33 -2.06 -4.82 0.98
CA GLY A 33 -2.63 -5.96 1.69
C GLY A 33 -2.48 -7.27 0.92
N TYR A 34 -2.42 -7.24 -0.42
CA TYR A 34 -2.26 -8.45 -1.22
C TYR A 34 -1.02 -9.27 -0.81
N ALA A 35 0.10 -8.61 -0.48
CA ALA A 35 1.28 -9.31 0.02
C ALA A 35 1.05 -9.95 1.40
N PHE A 36 0.28 -9.28 2.26
CA PHE A 36 -0.12 -9.81 3.56
C PHE A 36 -1.03 -11.04 3.39
N GLU A 37 -2.10 -10.93 2.61
CA GLU A 37 -3.03 -12.04 2.33
C GLU A 37 -2.34 -13.24 1.67
N ARG A 38 -1.25 -12.99 0.92
CA ARG A 38 -0.42 -14.05 0.32
C ARG A 38 0.48 -14.76 1.34
N MET A 39 0.83 -14.10 2.43
CA MET A 39 1.66 -14.64 3.50
C MET A 39 0.82 -15.28 4.62
N ASP A 40 -0.35 -14.70 4.91
CA ASP A 40 -1.34 -15.15 5.88
C ASP A 40 -2.04 -16.40 5.33
N ARG A 41 -1.51 -17.57 5.67
CA ARG A 41 -1.97 -18.85 5.13
C ARG A 41 -3.13 -19.41 5.91
N ASP A 42 -3.21 -19.10 7.20
CA ASP A 42 -4.30 -19.55 8.05
C ASP A 42 -5.49 -18.58 8.09
N GLY A 43 -5.31 -17.36 7.58
CA GLY A 43 -6.36 -16.36 7.42
C GLY A 43 -6.79 -15.76 8.75
N ASP A 44 -5.92 -15.80 9.76
CA ASP A 44 -6.20 -15.27 11.10
C ASP A 44 -6.01 -13.75 11.19
N GLY A 45 -5.50 -13.12 10.11
CA GLY A 45 -5.22 -11.70 10.03
C GLY A 45 -3.94 -11.31 10.78
N VAL A 46 -3.02 -12.24 11.03
CA VAL A 46 -1.75 -12.03 11.74
C VAL A 46 -0.65 -12.87 11.11
N LEU A 47 0.31 -12.21 10.46
CA LEU A 47 1.52 -12.89 9.98
C LEU A 47 2.38 -13.32 11.17
N SER A 48 2.31 -14.61 11.47
CA SER A 48 3.10 -15.24 12.50
C SER A 48 4.54 -15.46 12.04
N ALA A 49 5.48 -15.72 12.97
CA ALA A 49 6.89 -15.94 12.63
C ALA A 49 7.08 -17.07 11.60
N GLY A 50 6.21 -18.09 11.58
CA GLY A 50 6.25 -19.18 10.61
C GLY A 50 5.74 -18.81 9.20
N GLU A 51 5.00 -17.72 9.07
CA GLU A 51 4.44 -17.23 7.81
C GLU A 51 5.30 -16.14 7.17
N LEU A 52 6.07 -15.43 7.99
CA LEU A 52 7.04 -14.46 7.53
C LEU A 52 8.22 -15.13 6.80
N PRO A 53 8.69 -14.56 5.68
CA PRO A 53 9.84 -15.08 4.97
C PRO A 53 11.08 -15.04 5.86
N GLY A 54 11.62 -16.22 6.20
CA GLY A 54 12.80 -16.37 7.05
C GLY A 54 12.53 -16.84 8.47
N GLY A 55 11.27 -17.08 8.86
CA GLY A 55 10.95 -17.70 10.15
C GLY A 55 11.24 -16.82 11.37
N ARG A 56 11.61 -15.56 11.15
CA ARG A 56 12.12 -14.64 12.17
C ARG A 56 11.63 -13.23 11.86
N GLY A 57 10.71 -12.72 12.68
CA GLY A 57 10.14 -11.39 12.56
C GLY A 57 9.09 -11.17 13.64
N GLU A 58 8.78 -9.90 13.92
CA GLU A 58 7.65 -9.57 14.80
C GLU A 58 6.34 -9.91 14.09
N PRO A 59 5.35 -10.46 14.83
CA PRO A 59 4.06 -10.77 14.25
C PRO A 59 3.38 -9.50 13.75
N VAL A 60 3.04 -9.46 12.47
CA VAL A 60 2.40 -8.30 11.86
C VAL A 60 0.90 -8.57 11.82
N ARG A 61 0.11 -7.74 12.51
CA ARG A 61 -1.36 -7.83 12.44
C ARG A 61 -1.88 -7.07 11.23
N LEU A 62 -2.85 -7.64 10.53
CA LEU A 62 -3.53 -7.02 9.39
C LEU A 62 -4.16 -5.69 9.77
N ASP A 63 -4.78 -5.62 10.95
CA ASP A 63 -5.40 -4.40 11.46
C ASP A 63 -4.36 -3.29 11.68
N ALA A 64 -3.24 -3.63 12.35
CA ALA A 64 -2.14 -2.70 12.56
C ALA A 64 -1.48 -2.30 11.23
N HIS A 65 -1.36 -3.24 10.29
CA HIS A 65 -0.86 -2.98 8.94
C HIS A 65 -1.79 -1.99 8.21
N ARG A 66 -3.11 -2.23 8.21
CA ARG A 66 -4.10 -1.31 7.61
C ARG A 66 -4.06 0.08 8.23
N GLN A 67 -3.90 0.19 9.54
CA GLN A 67 -3.71 1.47 10.21
C GLN A 67 -2.42 2.16 9.76
N ALA A 68 -1.29 1.44 9.74
CA ALA A 68 -0.02 1.98 9.27
C ALA A 68 -0.09 2.44 7.81
N LEU A 69 -0.82 1.71 6.96
CA LEU A 69 -1.09 2.10 5.58
C LEU A 69 -1.95 3.35 5.49
N ALA A 70 -3.00 3.46 6.32
CA ALA A 70 -3.83 4.67 6.37
C ALA A 70 -3.04 5.90 6.83
N GLU A 71 -2.14 5.73 7.79
CA GLU A 71 -1.24 6.81 8.20
C GLU A 71 -0.24 7.17 7.10
N ALA A 72 0.35 6.18 6.43
CA ALA A 72 1.27 6.40 5.32
C ALA A 72 0.55 7.13 4.16
N PHE A 73 -0.66 6.69 3.84
CA PHE A 73 -1.55 7.34 2.89
C PHE A 73 -1.80 8.81 3.28
N ALA A 74 -2.20 9.07 4.52
CA ALA A 74 -2.46 10.44 4.99
C ALA A 74 -1.19 11.33 5.01
N ARG A 75 0.00 10.73 5.19
CA ARG A 75 1.28 11.45 5.04
C ARG A 75 1.58 11.80 3.59
N GLN A 76 1.11 10.98 2.66
CA GLN A 76 1.34 11.11 1.23
C GLN A 76 0.31 12.02 0.55
N ASP A 77 -0.93 12.02 1.04
CA ASP A 77 -2.04 12.89 0.65
C ASP A 77 -1.79 14.31 1.17
N ARG A 78 -1.02 15.08 0.39
CA ARG A 78 -0.53 16.41 0.78
C ARG A 78 -1.62 17.45 0.65
N ASP A 79 -2.50 17.28 -0.33
CA ASP A 79 -3.63 18.18 -0.55
C ASP A 79 -4.86 17.84 0.31
N ARG A 80 -4.83 16.69 1.01
CA ARG A 80 -5.91 16.17 1.86
C ARG A 80 -7.19 15.94 1.10
N SER A 81 -7.07 15.53 -0.16
CA SER A 81 -8.20 15.20 -1.02
C SER A 81 -8.86 13.87 -0.64
N GLY A 82 -8.17 13.03 0.14
CA GLY A 82 -8.61 11.66 0.44
C GLY A 82 -8.23 10.65 -0.65
N PHE A 83 -7.37 11.04 -1.59
CA PHE A 83 -6.87 10.23 -2.71
C PHE A 83 -5.38 10.51 -2.93
N LEU A 84 -4.64 9.54 -3.48
CA LEU A 84 -3.27 9.75 -3.93
C LEU A 84 -3.21 9.86 -5.44
N ASP A 85 -2.78 11.01 -5.94
CA ASP A 85 -2.49 11.15 -7.35
C ASP A 85 -1.11 10.56 -7.72
N ALA A 86 -0.81 10.45 -9.01
CA ALA A 86 0.47 9.92 -9.49
C ALA A 86 1.68 10.61 -8.84
N ARG A 87 1.62 11.93 -8.61
CA ARG A 87 2.73 12.70 -8.02
C ARG A 87 2.89 12.40 -6.55
N GLU A 88 1.80 12.32 -5.82
CA GLU A 88 1.82 11.95 -4.41
C GLU A 88 2.33 10.53 -4.26
N LEU A 89 1.83 9.57 -5.03
CA LEU A 89 2.29 8.18 -5.04
C LEU A 89 3.79 8.02 -5.41
N ALA A 90 4.33 8.90 -6.25
CA ALA A 90 5.76 8.92 -6.59
C ALA A 90 6.67 9.43 -5.46
N ALA A 91 6.14 10.17 -4.49
CA ALA A 91 6.94 10.66 -3.39
C ALA A 91 7.28 9.49 -2.46
N PRO A 92 8.54 9.30 -2.04
CA PRO A 92 8.82 8.34 -0.99
C PRO A 92 8.14 8.81 0.31
N PRO A 93 7.53 7.91 1.10
CA PRO A 93 7.03 8.27 2.42
C PRO A 93 8.20 8.81 3.25
N ARG A 94 8.08 10.04 3.77
CA ARG A 94 9.09 10.71 4.59
C ARG A 94 8.86 10.50 6.08
#